data_AF-A0A939KZK3-F1
#
_entry.id   AF-A0A939KZK3-F1
#
_cell.length_a   1.000
_cell.length_b   1.000
_cell.length_c   1.000
_cell.angle_alpha   90.00
_cell.angle_beta   90.00
_cell.angle_gamma   90.00
#
_symmetry.space_group_name_H-M   'P 1'
#
loop_
_entity.id
_entity.type
_entity.pdbx_description
1 polymer ?
#
loop_
_entity_poly.entity_id
_entity_poly.type
_entity_poly.pdbx_seq_one_letter_code
_entity_poly.pdbx_strand_id
1 'polypeptide(L)'
;MTNEINLSVFPLDLEVSQRDRSDGPRFAITDGEAALRLAQEGLCSLCLQQMEGPAVFIGDPVSAQQGTYSDPPMHEACADGAIRLSLRITRPHAHWASRRRVTDNASVSAGSSLGRPEEWVMVTVSSYTVRITPAAGGGMMPLYLVGERLRERRFGYQRGMLTEKRSS
;
A
#
# COMPACT_ATOMS: atom_id res chain seq x y z
N MET A 1 10.24 22.22 8.56
CA MET A 1 10.80 21.68 7.30
C MET A 1 9.66 20.97 6.60
N THR A 2 9.16 21.54 5.51
CA THR A 2 8.06 20.97 4.71
C THR A 2 8.66 19.89 3.81
N ASN A 3 8.43 18.62 4.15
CA ASN A 3 8.80 17.51 3.27
C ASN A 3 7.94 17.59 2.01
N GLU A 4 8.56 17.95 0.88
CA GLU A 4 7.91 17.86 -0.42
C GLU A 4 7.68 16.38 -0.75
N ILE A 5 6.41 15.99 -0.76
CA ILE A 5 5.99 14.65 -1.17
C ILE A 5 6.19 14.57 -2.69
N ASN A 6 7.18 13.80 -3.14
CA ASN A 6 7.39 13.59 -4.56
C ASN A 6 6.30 12.65 -5.12
N LEU A 7 5.25 13.24 -5.69
CA LEU A 7 4.11 12.53 -6.23
C LEU A 7 4.45 11.67 -7.48
N SER A 8 5.66 11.79 -8.06
CA SER A 8 6.09 10.96 -9.20
C SER A 8 6.78 9.65 -8.78
N VAL A 9 6.91 9.39 -7.48
CA VAL A 9 7.64 8.23 -6.93
C VAL A 9 6.79 7.48 -5.90
N PHE A 10 5.46 7.45 -6.05
CA PHE A 10 4.62 6.56 -5.24
C PHE A 10 4.90 5.10 -5.63
N PRO A 11 5.49 4.26 -4.76
CA PRO A 11 5.57 2.82 -5.05
C PRO A 11 4.23 2.16 -4.76
N LEU A 12 3.32 2.83 -4.05
CA LEU A 12 1.95 2.37 -3.84
C LEU A 12 1.10 2.44 -5.11
N ASP A 13 1.51 3.24 -6.09
CA ASP A 13 0.76 3.50 -7.30
C ASP A 13 1.75 3.73 -8.45
N LEU A 14 2.16 2.67 -9.13
CA LEU A 14 2.62 2.84 -10.50
C LEU A 14 1.36 3.18 -11.31
N GLU A 15 1.12 4.49 -11.50
CA GLU A 15 0.09 4.95 -12.42
C GLU A 15 0.52 4.50 -13.82
N VAL A 16 0.09 3.31 -14.24
CA VAL A 16 0.07 2.97 -15.65
C VAL A 16 -1.08 3.78 -16.25
N SER A 17 -0.81 5.06 -16.46
CA SER A 17 -1.63 5.96 -17.26
C SER A 17 -1.46 5.57 -18.73
N GLN A 18 -1.94 4.37 -19.11
CA GLN A 18 -2.39 4.22 -20.48
C GLN A 18 -3.67 5.05 -20.58
N ARG A 19 -3.54 6.27 -21.11
CA ARG A 19 -4.66 7.16 -21.47
C ARG A 19 -5.54 6.48 -22.52
N ASP A 20 -6.34 5.51 -22.10
CA ASP A 20 -7.51 5.05 -22.86
C ASP A 20 -8.70 5.87 -22.34
N ARG A 21 -9.20 6.75 -23.21
CA ARG A 21 -9.96 7.96 -22.85
C ARG A 21 -11.35 7.71 -22.24
N SER A 22 -11.74 6.46 -21.99
CA SER A 22 -13.11 6.10 -21.58
C SER A 22 -13.26 5.35 -20.24
N ASP A 23 -12.19 4.94 -19.55
CA ASP A 23 -12.31 3.88 -18.52
C ASP A 23 -11.79 4.22 -17.10
N GLY A 24 -11.51 5.50 -16.81
CA GLY A 24 -11.07 5.95 -15.49
C GLY A 24 -9.63 5.54 -15.11
N PRO A 25 -9.07 6.10 -14.02
CA PRO A 25 -7.72 5.78 -13.58
C PRO A 25 -7.65 4.34 -13.06
N ARG A 26 -6.64 3.60 -13.53
CA ARG A 26 -6.36 2.20 -13.15
C ARG A 26 -5.02 2.15 -12.43
N PHE A 27 -4.99 1.56 -11.25
CA PHE A 27 -3.79 1.49 -10.40
C PHE A 27 -3.12 0.12 -10.58
N ALA A 28 -1.82 0.11 -10.86
CA ALA A 28 -1.01 -1.08 -10.99
C ALA A 28 -0.02 -1.20 -9.84
N ILE A 29 0.36 -2.45 -9.61
CA ILE A 29 1.02 -2.94 -8.40
C ILE A 29 2.50 -2.53 -8.39
N THR A 30 2.98 -2.25 -7.18
CA THR A 30 4.36 -2.05 -6.78
C THR A 30 5.34 -2.94 -7.57
N ASP A 31 6.34 -2.33 -8.21
CA ASP A 31 7.50 -3.06 -8.73
C ASP A 31 8.14 -3.84 -7.58
N GLY A 32 8.03 -5.17 -7.62
CA GLY A 32 8.44 -6.05 -6.54
C GLY A 32 9.93 -5.98 -6.24
N GLU A 33 10.76 -5.73 -7.25
CA GLU A 33 12.21 -5.59 -7.08
C GLU A 33 12.54 -4.26 -6.40
N ALA A 34 11.93 -3.16 -6.87
CA ALA A 34 12.09 -1.86 -6.24
C ALA A 34 11.60 -1.86 -4.77
N ALA A 35 10.47 -2.50 -4.50
CA ALA A 35 9.92 -2.64 -3.15
C ALA A 35 10.83 -3.46 -2.23
N LEU A 36 11.37 -4.56 -2.74
CA LEU A 36 12.33 -5.38 -2.01
C LEU A 36 13.59 -4.57 -1.68
N ARG A 37 14.13 -3.82 -2.65
CA ARG A 37 15.29 -2.95 -2.43
C ARG A 37 15.04 -1.92 -1.33
N LEU A 38 13.93 -1.19 -1.42
CA LEU A 38 13.57 -0.19 -0.40
C LEU A 38 13.49 -0.80 1.00
N ALA A 39 12.95 -2.02 1.08
CA ALA A 39 12.83 -2.73 2.34
C ALA A 39 14.16 -3.18 2.91
N GLN A 40 15.08 -3.67 2.06
CA GLN A 40 16.43 -4.10 2.43
C GLN A 40 17.29 -2.93 2.86
N GLU A 41 17.14 -1.77 2.21
CA GLU A 41 17.86 -0.54 2.54
C GLU A 41 17.22 0.21 3.73
N GLY A 42 16.07 -0.24 4.22
CA GLY A 42 15.35 0.39 5.34
C GLY A 42 14.84 1.78 4.99
N LEU A 43 14.45 2.00 3.74
CA LEU A 43 13.96 3.28 3.23
C LEU A 43 12.43 3.34 3.26
N CYS A 44 11.89 4.52 3.55
CA CYS A 44 10.47 4.76 3.42
C CYS A 44 10.07 4.70 1.94
N SER A 45 8.99 3.97 1.66
CA SER A 45 8.52 3.82 0.29
C SER A 45 8.09 5.13 -0.37
N LEU A 46 7.57 6.12 0.36
CA LEU A 46 7.12 7.37 -0.27
C LEU A 46 8.20 8.44 -0.43
N CYS A 47 8.99 8.69 0.61
CA CYS A 47 9.96 9.79 0.60
C CYS A 47 11.41 9.33 0.33
N LEU A 48 11.64 8.02 0.25
CA LEU A 48 12.94 7.38 0.03
C LEU A 48 14.00 7.73 1.09
N GLN A 49 13.61 8.29 2.23
CA GLN A 49 14.51 8.59 3.35
C GLN A 49 14.64 7.39 4.29
N GLN A 50 15.73 7.33 5.06
CA GLN A 50 15.97 6.28 6.05
C GLN A 50 14.84 6.20 7.08
N MET A 51 14.42 4.99 7.42
CA MET A 51 13.50 4.74 8.53
C MET A 51 14.30 4.59 9.84
N GLU A 52 14.32 5.65 10.64
CA GLU A 52 15.00 5.70 11.95
C GLU A 52 14.10 5.32 13.13
N GLY A 53 12.82 5.01 12.86
CA GLY A 53 11.81 4.76 13.88
C GLY A 53 10.78 3.71 13.46
N PRO A 54 9.64 3.63 14.17
CA PRO A 54 8.59 2.67 13.86
C PRO A 54 8.13 2.73 12.40
N ALA A 55 7.94 1.55 11.82
CA ALA A 55 7.40 1.42 10.47
C ALA A 55 5.87 1.45 10.50
N VAL A 56 5.27 2.00 9.44
CA VAL A 56 3.82 2.03 9.26
C VAL A 56 3.44 1.31 7.98
N PHE A 57 2.41 0.47 8.10
CA PHE A 57 1.79 -0.25 7.00
C PHE A 57 0.32 0.15 6.86
N ILE A 58 -0.19 0.18 5.63
CA ILE A 58 -1.60 0.40 5.32
C ILE A 58 -2.10 -0.84 4.59
N GLY A 59 -3.24 -1.38 5.01
CA GLY A 59 -3.85 -2.53 4.36
C GLY A 59 -5.34 -2.65 4.66
N ASP A 60 -5.93 -3.75 4.17
CA ASP A 60 -7.29 -4.12 4.54
C ASP A 60 -7.32 -4.79 5.94
N PRO A 61 -8.51 -5.02 6.53
CA PRO A 61 -8.62 -5.65 7.84
C PRO A 61 -8.04 -7.07 7.91
N VAL A 62 -7.99 -7.81 6.80
CA VAL A 62 -7.45 -9.18 6.75
C VAL A 62 -5.92 -9.13 6.82
N SER A 63 -5.29 -8.29 6.00
CA SER A 63 -3.85 -8.00 6.08
C SER A 63 -3.46 -7.53 7.48
N ALA A 64 -4.25 -6.63 8.07
CA ALA A 64 -4.02 -6.16 9.42
C ALA A 64 -4.20 -7.26 10.47
N GLN A 65 -5.20 -8.13 10.33
CA GLN A 65 -5.36 -9.26 11.24
C GLN A 65 -4.18 -10.23 11.15
N GLN A 66 -3.80 -10.61 9.93
CA GLN A 66 -2.74 -11.58 9.65
C GLN A 66 -1.33 -11.02 9.88
N GLY A 67 -1.17 -9.70 9.91
CA GLY A 67 0.13 -9.04 10.01
C GLY A 67 0.96 -9.18 8.73
N THR A 68 0.29 -9.29 7.57
CA THR A 68 0.91 -9.53 6.28
C THR A 68 0.53 -8.44 5.28
N TYR A 69 1.53 -7.79 4.69
CA TYR A 69 1.34 -6.68 3.75
C TYR A 69 2.13 -6.91 2.48
N SER A 70 1.57 -6.49 1.34
CA SER A 70 2.27 -6.42 0.05
C SER A 70 2.90 -5.05 -0.19
N ASP A 71 2.36 -4.02 0.47
CA ASP A 71 2.81 -2.65 0.31
C ASP A 71 3.99 -2.36 1.26
N PRO A 72 5.07 -1.73 0.77
CA PRO A 72 6.28 -1.49 1.54
C PRO A 72 6.07 -0.51 2.71
N PRO A 73 6.91 -0.61 3.77
CA PRO A 73 6.81 0.22 4.95
C PRO A 73 7.02 1.71 4.66
N MET A 74 6.40 2.54 5.51
CA MET A 74 6.45 4.00 5.43
C MET A 74 6.74 4.61 6.80
N HIS A 75 7.21 5.87 6.82
CA HIS A 75 7.07 6.71 8.02
C HIS A 75 5.59 6.99 8.30
N GLU A 76 5.24 7.25 9.56
CA GLU A 76 3.88 7.59 9.95
C GLU A 76 3.31 8.80 9.18
N ALA A 77 4.07 9.89 9.08
CA ALA A 77 3.62 11.08 8.35
C ALA A 77 3.39 10.80 6.86
N CYS A 78 4.20 9.91 6.27
CA CYS A 78 4.03 9.46 4.89
C CYS A 78 2.77 8.62 4.74
N ALA A 79 2.51 7.71 5.68
CA ALA A 79 1.30 6.90 5.70
C ALA A 79 0.02 7.76 5.89
N ASP A 80 0.06 8.76 6.77
CA ASP A 80 -1.02 9.74 6.93
C ASP A 80 -1.28 10.53 5.64
N GLY A 81 -0.24 10.86 4.89
CA GLY A 81 -0.36 11.44 3.55
C GLY A 81 -1.00 10.47 2.56
N ALA A 82 -0.49 9.24 2.47
CA ALA A 82 -0.99 8.23 1.56
C ALA A 82 -2.46 7.90 1.78
N ILE A 83 -2.89 7.74 3.04
CA ILE A 83 -4.29 7.39 3.35
C ILE A 83 -5.27 8.50 3.00
N ARG A 84 -4.80 9.76 2.91
CA ARG A 84 -5.62 10.94 2.56
C ARG A 84 -5.54 11.35 1.10
N LEU A 85 -4.49 10.95 0.38
CA LEU A 85 -4.20 11.43 -0.97
C LEU A 85 -4.24 10.34 -2.03
N SER A 86 -3.97 9.08 -1.67
CA SER A 86 -3.99 7.99 -2.65
C SER A 86 -5.40 7.85 -3.23
N LEU A 87 -5.51 7.91 -4.54
CA LEU A 87 -6.78 7.76 -5.25
C LEU A 87 -7.35 6.34 -5.06
N ARG A 88 -6.47 5.33 -4.91
CA ARG A 88 -6.83 3.95 -4.55
C ARG A 88 -7.59 3.89 -3.23
N ILE A 89 -7.25 4.75 -2.27
CA ILE A 89 -7.88 4.78 -0.94
C ILE A 89 -9.03 5.79 -0.89
N THR A 90 -8.93 6.94 -1.53
CA THR A 90 -9.90 8.03 -1.34
C THR A 90 -11.13 7.94 -2.23
N ARG A 91 -11.05 7.30 -3.40
CA ARG A 91 -12.17 7.24 -4.36
C ARG A 91 -12.87 5.88 -4.35
N PRO A 92 -13.98 5.69 -3.61
CA PRO A 92 -14.63 4.37 -3.46
C PRO A 92 -14.99 3.67 -4.78
N HIS A 93 -15.21 4.43 -5.86
CA HIS A 93 -15.60 3.93 -7.19
C HIS A 93 -14.44 3.82 -8.20
N ALA A 94 -13.18 4.03 -7.80
CA ALA A 94 -12.06 3.82 -8.70
C ALA A 94 -11.88 2.32 -9.02
N HIS A 95 -11.83 1.99 -10.31
CA HIS A 95 -11.70 0.60 -10.78
C HIS A 95 -10.23 0.13 -10.73
N TRP A 96 -9.99 -1.07 -10.23
CA TRP A 96 -8.68 -1.73 -10.32
C TRP A 96 -8.43 -2.17 -11.77
N ALA A 97 -7.16 -2.16 -12.21
CA ALA A 97 -6.81 -2.72 -13.51
C ALA A 97 -7.24 -4.19 -13.58
N SER A 98 -8.01 -4.56 -14.61
CA SER A 98 -8.38 -5.96 -14.85
C SER A 98 -7.13 -6.83 -15.02
N ARG A 99 -7.13 -8.06 -14.48
CA ARG A 99 -6.09 -9.10 -14.57
C ARG A 99 -5.36 -9.21 -15.92
N ARG A 100 -6.02 -8.87 -17.04
CA ARG A 100 -5.48 -8.91 -18.42
C ARG A 100 -4.39 -7.87 -18.76
N ARG A 101 -4.13 -6.87 -17.91
CA ARG A 101 -3.14 -5.80 -18.17
C ARG A 101 -2.09 -5.67 -17.06
N VAL A 102 -1.92 -6.74 -16.29
CA VAL A 102 -0.84 -6.93 -15.32
C VAL A 102 0.41 -7.20 -16.17
N THR A 103 1.39 -6.30 -16.15
CA THR A 103 2.71 -6.55 -16.76
C THR A 103 3.36 -7.78 -16.13
N ASP A 104 4.30 -8.45 -16.80
CA ASP A 104 4.93 -9.71 -16.31
C ASP A 104 5.58 -9.62 -14.91
N ASN A 105 5.77 -8.41 -14.36
CA ASN A 105 6.28 -8.16 -13.00
C ASN A 105 5.22 -7.71 -11.98
N ALA A 106 3.95 -7.58 -12.38
CA ALA A 106 2.90 -7.07 -11.50
C ALA A 106 2.25 -8.21 -10.71
N SER A 107 2.19 -8.02 -9.39
CA SER A 107 2.05 -9.13 -8.46
C SER A 107 0.80 -9.01 -7.57
N VAL A 108 -0.27 -9.74 -7.86
CA VAL A 108 -1.43 -9.81 -6.94
C VAL A 108 -1.14 -10.86 -5.87
N SER A 109 -1.24 -10.50 -4.59
CA SER A 109 -1.09 -11.46 -3.49
C SER A 109 -2.21 -12.50 -3.57
N ALA A 110 -1.85 -13.78 -3.51
CA ALA A 110 -2.81 -14.88 -3.50
C ALA A 110 -3.60 -14.84 -2.17
N GLY A 111 -4.80 -14.26 -2.21
CA GLY A 111 -5.64 -14.06 -1.03
C GLY A 111 -6.20 -12.65 -0.90
N SER A 112 -5.75 -11.69 -1.71
CA SER A 112 -6.43 -10.39 -1.81
C SER A 112 -7.86 -10.62 -2.28
N SER A 113 -8.83 -10.24 -1.45
CA SER A 113 -10.24 -10.14 -1.85
C SER A 113 -10.30 -9.38 -3.17
N LEU A 114 -10.92 -9.95 -4.19
CA LEU A 114 -11.08 -9.32 -5.51
C LEU A 114 -11.91 -8.01 -5.46
N GLY A 115 -12.40 -7.63 -4.27
CA GLY A 115 -13.13 -6.39 -4.01
C GLY A 115 -12.32 -5.39 -3.18
N ARG A 116 -12.58 -4.11 -3.41
CA ARG A 116 -12.04 -3.01 -2.60
C ARG A 116 -12.52 -3.17 -1.15
N PRO A 117 -11.65 -2.98 -0.14
CA PRO A 117 -12.08 -3.07 1.24
C PRO A 117 -12.92 -1.83 1.64
N GLU A 118 -13.97 -2.07 2.43
CA GLU A 118 -14.82 -1.02 3.02
C GLU A 118 -14.11 -0.26 4.16
N GLU A 119 -12.99 -0.80 4.62
CA GLU A 119 -12.19 -0.29 5.72
C GLU A 119 -10.71 -0.41 5.38
N TRP A 120 -9.92 0.58 5.82
CA TRP A 120 -8.48 0.57 5.75
C TRP A 120 -7.92 0.61 7.15
N VAL A 121 -6.85 -0.14 7.38
CA VAL A 121 -6.18 -0.22 8.67
C VAL A 121 -4.75 0.23 8.49
N MET A 122 -4.34 1.17 9.33
CA MET A 122 -2.98 1.65 9.43
C MET A 122 -2.36 1.12 10.72
N VAL A 123 -1.28 0.35 10.59
CA VAL A 123 -0.62 -0.31 11.73
C VAL A 123 0.80 0.21 11.87
N THR A 124 1.11 0.78 13.04
CA THR A 124 2.46 1.17 13.45
C THR A 124 3.12 0.03 14.19
N VAL A 125 4.35 -0.34 13.82
CA VAL A 125 5.04 -1.52 14.31
C VAL A 125 6.50 -1.21 14.66
N SER A 126 7.05 -1.90 15.66
CA SER A 126 8.45 -1.71 16.08
C SER A 126 9.44 -2.37 15.12
N SER A 127 9.00 -3.39 14.38
CA SER A 127 9.84 -4.18 13.47
C SER A 127 8.99 -4.89 12.40
N TYR A 128 9.64 -5.32 11.33
CA TYR A 128 9.06 -6.19 10.31
C TYR A 128 10.15 -7.08 9.71
N THR A 129 9.74 -8.19 9.09
CA THR A 129 10.60 -9.05 8.26
C THR A 129 10.06 -9.04 6.82
N VAL A 130 10.96 -9.18 5.84
CA VAL A 130 10.57 -9.35 4.43
C VAL A 130 10.76 -10.79 4.02
N ARG A 131 9.76 -11.37 3.36
CA ARG A 131 9.86 -12.64 2.62
C ARG A 131 9.58 -12.41 1.16
N ILE A 132 10.06 -13.29 0.30
CA ILE A 132 9.71 -13.27 -1.11
C ILE A 132 8.73 -14.42 -1.36
N THR A 133 7.59 -14.13 -2.00
CA THR A 133 6.57 -15.12 -2.34
C THR A 133 6.25 -15.07 -3.83
N PRO A 134 5.89 -16.20 -4.46
CA PRO A 134 5.36 -16.20 -5.81
C PRO A 134 4.10 -15.34 -5.90
N ALA A 135 4.00 -14.54 -6.96
CA ALA A 135 2.82 -13.75 -7.24
C ALA A 135 1.82 -14.51 -8.13
N ALA A 136 0.52 -14.20 -8.02
CA ALA A 136 -0.52 -14.89 -8.78
C ALA A 136 -0.43 -14.71 -10.31
N GLY A 137 0.33 -13.71 -10.79
CA GLY A 137 0.56 -13.42 -12.21
C GLY A 137 1.87 -13.98 -12.78
N GLY A 138 2.66 -14.70 -11.96
CA GLY A 138 4.08 -14.95 -12.25
C GLY A 138 4.97 -13.88 -11.62
N GLY A 139 6.25 -14.21 -11.44
CA GLY A 139 7.21 -13.34 -10.73
C GLY A 139 7.20 -13.50 -9.21
N MET A 140 8.03 -12.69 -8.56
CA MET A 140 8.29 -12.72 -7.12
C MET A 140 7.91 -11.38 -6.50
N MET A 141 7.22 -11.39 -5.37
CA MET A 141 6.86 -10.18 -4.62
C MET A 141 7.38 -10.22 -3.18
N PRO A 142 7.78 -9.07 -2.61
CA PRO A 142 8.00 -8.97 -1.18
C PRO A 142 6.67 -9.09 -0.44
N LEU A 143 6.66 -9.90 0.60
CA LEU A 143 5.65 -10.00 1.63
C LEU A 143 6.26 -9.51 2.94
N TYR A 144 5.68 -8.45 3.49
CA TYR A 144 6.10 -7.86 4.75
C TYR A 144 5.32 -8.50 5.89
N LEU A 145 6.04 -9.13 6.82
CA LEU A 145 5.49 -9.70 8.04
C LEU A 145 5.80 -8.76 9.19
N VAL A 146 4.77 -8.17 9.78
CA VAL A 146 4.97 -7.22 10.87
C VAL A 146 5.25 -7.94 12.19
N GLY A 147 6.13 -7.34 13.00
CA GLY A 147 6.40 -7.76 14.37
C GLY A 147 5.40 -7.17 15.36
N GLU A 148 5.91 -6.73 16.52
CA GLU A 148 5.10 -6.11 17.57
C GLU A 148 4.36 -4.85 17.07
N ARG A 149 3.06 -4.80 17.33
CA ARG A 149 2.19 -3.69 16.99
C ARG A 149 2.18 -2.68 18.11
N LEU A 150 2.56 -1.44 17.79
CA LEU A 150 2.59 -0.33 18.73
C LEU A 150 1.26 0.42 18.74
N ARG A 151 0.63 0.56 17.57
CA ARG A 151 -0.64 1.29 17.42
C ARG A 151 -1.37 0.86 16.16
N GLU A 152 -2.69 0.93 16.21
CA GLU A 152 -3.57 0.67 15.08
C GLU A 152 -4.58 1.82 14.94
N ARG A 153 -4.81 2.27 13.70
CA ARG A 153 -5.83 3.27 13.34
C ARG A 153 -6.69 2.71 12.21
N ARG A 154 -8.00 2.88 12.29
CA ARG A 154 -8.97 2.32 11.33
C ARG A 154 -9.71 3.41 10.61
N PHE A 155 -9.98 3.22 9.33
CA PHE A 155 -10.57 4.22 8.46
C PHE A 155 -11.70 3.59 7.65
N GLY A 156 -12.91 4.16 7.73
CA GLY A 156 -14.06 3.73 6.95
C GLY A 156 -14.64 4.86 6.12
N TYR A 157 -15.50 4.53 5.16
CA TYR A 157 -16.17 5.53 4.34
C TYR A 157 -17.46 5.99 5.01
N GLN A 158 -17.60 7.31 5.20
CA GLN A 158 -18.84 7.96 5.61
C GLN A 158 -19.22 8.98 4.55
N ARG A 159 -20.42 8.81 3.97
CA ARG A 159 -20.91 9.67 2.86
C ARG A 159 -19.91 9.76 1.69
N GLY A 160 -19.25 8.66 1.38
CA GLY A 160 -18.25 8.57 0.31
C GLY A 160 -16.88 9.17 0.64
N MET A 161 -16.69 9.73 1.85
CA MET A 161 -15.40 10.25 2.32
C MET A 161 -14.75 9.29 3.29
N LEU A 162 -13.44 9.08 3.15
CA LEU A 162 -12.67 8.30 4.12
C LEU A 162 -12.56 9.07 5.44
N THR A 163 -12.90 8.41 6.54
CA THR A 163 -12.91 8.98 7.90
C THR A 163 -12.29 8.00 8.88
N GLU A 164 -11.51 8.50 9.82
CA GLU A 164 -10.96 7.68 10.90
C GLU A 164 -12.08 7.27 11.87
N LYS A 165 -12.18 5.96 12.12
CA LYS A 165 -13.07 5.38 13.13
C LYS A 165 -12.41 5.58 14.49
N ARG A 166 -13.12 6.19 15.43
CA ARG A 166 -12.63 6.28 16.81
C ARG A 166 -12.64 4.87 17.41
N SER A 167 -11.51 4.46 17.97
CA SER A 167 -11.43 3.26 18.81
C SER A 167 -12.37 3.46 20.00
N SER A 168 -13.37 2.59 20.11
CA SER A 168 -14.26 2.50 21.28
C SER A 168 -13.53 1.92 22.47
#